data_AF-A0AAN6T731-F1
#
_entry.id   AF-A0AAN6T731-F1
#
_cell.length_a   1.000
_cell.length_b   1.000
_cell.length_c   1.000
_cell.angle_alpha   90.00
_cell.angle_beta   90.00
_cell.angle_gamma   90.00
#
_symmetry.space_group_name_H-M   'P 1'
#
loop_
_entity.id
_entity.type
_entity.pdbx_description
1 polymer ?
#
loop_
_entity_poly.entity_id
_entity_poly.type
_entity_poly.pdbx_seq_one_letter_code
_entity_poly.pdbx_strand_id
1 'polypeptide(L)'
;MHILQNGRLAGLSAILALSAQAVAGARLLPRQNGTECSSLIGNVDAGDGGRKVGIVVDSSGSMLDNDPDDLRLEAAKLLNSRLITSATATGGKTGDLITVVEFSYSADVLYPLGDPSGAESSIDGIVAGGGTFIGGGISAALDELTTSSSGATADRTGILVLTDGVDDPSYLITDTIESIERAIELGVRVSFGFLAIDAAQQDSRITTAIIRSGGTFTTLYTAADASLFVAQALLNGLAGPPRSGPVAVLPGLTTAGLLSQTSSNTFSYTAQAGESLNVTVTAIDAIDLKVTLRNGDTDTDIKTATTDASSGVAFLEYTAQQGPVNLSIAVTAADPAASGLFSVQLGSSLNPCTNTTTQPSATASYFPPTPTTSVVLVTGAASSNMMGESQRSILGFSLFAVVLGALY
;
A
#
# COMPACT_ATOMS: atom_id res chain seq x y z
N MET A 1 55.65 -31.09 53.79
CA MET A 1 54.34 -31.18 54.49
C MET A 1 54.10 -29.81 55.13
N HIS A 2 52.91 -29.21 54.95
CA HIS A 2 52.54 -27.77 55.06
C HIS A 2 52.70 -26.98 53.74
N ILE A 3 51.62 -26.73 52.96
CA ILE A 3 50.48 -25.77 53.03
C ILE A 3 50.84 -24.39 52.43
N LEU A 4 49.86 -23.82 51.69
CA LEU A 4 49.76 -22.51 50.99
C LEU A 4 49.90 -22.67 49.45
N GLN A 5 49.05 -22.14 48.56
CA GLN A 5 47.96 -21.18 48.69
C GLN A 5 47.18 -21.07 47.34
N ASN A 6 45.97 -20.50 47.41
CA ASN A 6 45.25 -19.74 46.35
C ASN A 6 44.37 -20.49 45.35
N GLY A 7 43.12 -20.70 45.77
CA GLY A 7 41.97 -20.78 44.88
C GLY A 7 41.70 -19.42 44.22
N ARG A 8 41.52 -19.44 42.89
CA ARG A 8 41.13 -18.28 42.08
C ARG A 8 39.63 -18.02 42.26
N LEU A 9 39.29 -16.77 42.60
CA LEU A 9 37.93 -16.24 42.49
C LEU A 9 37.48 -16.26 41.03
N ALA A 10 36.32 -16.84 40.77
CA ALA A 10 35.56 -16.66 39.54
C ALA A 10 34.91 -15.26 39.58
N GLY A 11 35.40 -14.35 38.76
CA GLY A 11 34.73 -13.08 38.48
C GLY A 11 33.65 -13.30 37.42
N LEU A 12 32.39 -13.32 37.85
CA LEU A 12 31.24 -13.10 36.98
C LEU A 12 31.19 -11.60 36.65
N SER A 13 31.66 -11.20 35.46
CA SER A 13 31.31 -9.91 34.87
C SER A 13 30.23 -10.14 33.83
N ALA A 14 28.98 -9.90 34.22
CA ALA A 14 27.88 -9.73 33.30
C ALA A 14 28.05 -8.37 32.59
N ILE A 15 28.48 -8.40 31.33
CA ILE A 15 28.43 -7.24 30.45
C ILE A 15 27.00 -7.19 29.89
N LEU A 16 26.14 -6.38 30.52
CA LEU A 16 24.95 -5.86 29.85
C LEU A 16 25.43 -4.85 28.81
N ALA A 17 25.54 -5.29 27.56
CA ALA A 17 25.62 -4.38 26.43
C ALA A 17 24.20 -3.92 26.09
N LEU A 18 23.76 -2.81 26.69
CA LEU A 18 22.65 -2.02 26.14
C LEU A 18 23.16 -1.40 24.84
N SER A 19 22.87 -2.04 23.71
CA SER A 19 23.02 -1.41 22.40
C SER A 19 21.86 -0.44 22.20
N ALA A 20 22.04 0.80 22.66
CA ALA A 20 21.28 1.92 22.14
C ALA A 20 21.70 2.12 20.69
N GLN A 21 20.95 1.57 19.73
CA GLN A 21 21.05 2.00 18.35
C GLN A 21 20.47 3.42 18.30
N ALA A 22 21.36 4.41 18.36
CA ALA A 22 21.01 5.74 17.91
C ALA A 22 20.71 5.62 16.41
N VAL A 23 19.44 5.80 16.04
CA VAL A 23 19.01 6.04 14.66
C VAL A 23 19.60 7.39 14.28
N ALA A 24 20.87 7.40 13.85
CA ALA A 24 21.48 8.54 13.24
C ALA A 24 20.66 8.84 11.98
N GLY A 25 19.99 9.99 11.96
CA GLY A 25 19.02 10.37 10.94
C GLY A 25 19.55 10.06 9.55
N ALA A 26 18.88 9.10 8.89
CA ALA A 26 19.08 8.86 7.47
C ALA A 26 18.73 10.18 6.78
N ARG A 27 19.76 10.88 6.31
CA ARG A 27 19.57 12.11 5.55
C ARG A 27 18.94 11.71 4.23
N LEU A 28 17.63 11.89 4.12
CA LEU A 28 16.88 11.68 2.88
C LEU A 28 17.50 12.59 1.82
N LEU A 29 18.02 11.98 0.76
CA LEU A 29 18.60 12.73 -0.36
C LEU A 29 17.46 13.30 -1.21
N PRO A 30 17.61 14.52 -1.76
CA PRO A 30 16.66 15.03 -2.73
C PRO A 30 16.48 14.03 -3.88
N ARG A 31 15.23 13.72 -4.21
CA ARG A 31 14.92 12.78 -5.29
C ARG A 31 15.27 13.37 -6.65
N GLN A 32 15.55 12.48 -7.61
CA GLN A 32 15.97 12.88 -8.94
C GLN A 32 14.77 13.03 -9.87
N ASN A 33 14.69 14.20 -10.50
CA ASN A 33 13.78 14.45 -11.60
C ASN A 33 14.13 13.52 -12.79
N GLY A 34 13.12 12.88 -13.39
CA GLY A 34 13.27 11.89 -14.46
C GLY A 34 12.14 12.00 -15.49
N THR A 35 12.26 11.30 -16.62
CA THR A 35 11.19 11.29 -17.64
C THR A 35 10.04 10.38 -17.18
N GLU A 36 8.82 10.91 -17.11
CA GLU A 36 7.60 10.17 -16.81
C GLU A 36 7.38 8.98 -17.76
N CYS A 37 6.82 7.88 -17.25
CA CYS A 37 6.57 6.64 -18.01
C CYS A 37 5.16 6.61 -18.61
N SER A 38 4.76 7.72 -19.26
CA SER A 38 3.41 7.93 -19.79
C SER A 38 2.99 6.89 -20.83
N SER A 39 3.93 6.38 -21.64
CA SER A 39 3.66 5.35 -22.65
C SER A 39 3.23 4.02 -22.03
N LEU A 40 3.87 3.61 -20.93
CA LEU A 40 3.55 2.37 -20.21
C LEU A 40 2.17 2.47 -19.57
N ILE A 41 1.94 3.55 -18.83
CA ILE A 41 0.66 3.86 -18.20
C ILE A 41 -0.47 3.84 -19.23
N GLY A 42 -0.24 4.45 -20.40
CA GLY A 42 -1.15 4.49 -21.53
C GLY A 42 -1.71 3.12 -21.90
N ASN A 43 -0.87 2.09 -21.85
CA ASN A 43 -1.18 0.73 -22.24
C ASN A 43 -1.75 -0.14 -21.11
N VAL A 44 -1.68 0.29 -19.85
CA VAL A 44 -2.32 -0.46 -18.76
C VAL A 44 -3.84 -0.27 -18.87
N ASP A 45 -4.57 -1.38 -19.00
CA ASP A 45 -6.03 -1.35 -19.10
C ASP A 45 -6.64 -0.64 -17.88
N ALA A 46 -7.48 0.35 -18.15
CA ALA A 46 -8.25 1.03 -17.11
C ALA A 46 -9.36 0.12 -16.53
N GLY A 47 -9.66 -1.00 -17.19
CA GLY A 47 -10.73 -1.92 -16.85
C GLY A 47 -12.11 -1.37 -17.22
N ASP A 48 -13.15 -1.94 -16.61
CA ASP A 48 -14.56 -1.57 -16.84
C ASP A 48 -15.04 -0.43 -15.92
N GLY A 49 -14.15 0.08 -15.06
CA GLY A 49 -14.42 1.17 -14.12
C GLY A 49 -15.34 0.78 -12.97
N GLY A 50 -16.12 1.72 -12.45
CA GLY A 50 -16.98 1.50 -11.29
C GLY A 50 -16.21 1.33 -9.98
N ARG A 51 -14.98 1.81 -9.87
CA ARG A 51 -14.19 1.76 -8.63
C ARG A 51 -14.50 2.97 -7.75
N LYS A 52 -14.18 2.87 -6.46
CA LYS A 52 -14.08 3.99 -5.53
C LYS A 52 -12.63 4.07 -5.05
N VAL A 53 -11.97 5.19 -5.27
CA VAL A 53 -10.53 5.32 -5.01
C VAL A 53 -10.26 6.50 -4.08
N GLY A 54 -9.61 6.25 -2.96
CA GLY A 54 -9.02 7.31 -2.13
C GLY A 54 -7.58 7.54 -2.54
N ILE A 55 -7.23 8.76 -2.92
CA ILE A 55 -5.83 9.19 -3.03
C ILE A 55 -5.49 9.96 -1.76
N VAL A 56 -4.60 9.38 -0.95
CA VAL A 56 -4.18 9.92 0.34
C VAL A 56 -2.74 10.40 0.21
N VAL A 57 -2.53 11.70 0.33
CA VAL A 57 -1.26 12.35 0.00
C VAL A 57 -0.66 12.97 1.24
N ASP A 58 0.60 12.62 1.49
CA ASP A 58 1.41 13.23 2.53
C ASP A 58 1.71 14.69 2.18
N SER A 59 1.34 15.58 3.08
CA SER A 59 1.69 17.00 3.02
C SER A 59 2.59 17.41 4.17
N SER A 60 3.31 16.49 4.81
CA SER A 60 4.26 16.80 5.88
C SER A 60 5.41 17.73 5.44
N GLY A 61 6.08 18.35 6.41
CA GLY A 61 7.17 19.29 6.14
C GLY A 61 8.38 18.67 5.45
N SER A 62 8.65 17.37 5.64
CA SER A 62 9.77 16.67 5.00
C SER A 62 9.63 16.56 3.48
N MET A 63 8.41 16.68 2.95
CA MET A 63 8.17 16.79 1.52
C MET A 63 8.95 17.95 0.88
N LEU A 64 9.16 19.06 1.58
CA LEU A 64 9.95 20.20 1.07
C LEU A 64 11.40 19.83 0.78
N ASP A 65 11.94 18.86 1.54
CA ASP A 65 13.35 18.49 1.47
C ASP A 65 13.59 17.28 0.55
N ASN A 66 12.71 16.28 0.58
CA ASN A 66 12.92 15.03 -0.17
C ASN A 66 11.98 14.81 -1.36
N ASP A 67 10.89 15.56 -1.46
CA ASP A 67 10.00 15.59 -2.63
C ASP A 67 9.88 17.01 -3.24
N PRO A 68 11.01 17.71 -3.49
CA PRO A 68 10.96 19.12 -3.93
C PRO A 68 10.36 19.31 -5.33
N ASP A 69 10.26 18.22 -6.11
CA ASP A 69 9.67 18.18 -7.44
C ASP A 69 8.22 17.66 -7.43
N ASP A 70 7.61 17.47 -6.26
CA ASP A 70 6.23 17.01 -6.09
C ASP A 70 5.90 15.67 -6.78
N LEU A 71 6.80 14.69 -6.73
CA LEU A 71 6.60 13.38 -7.37
C LEU A 71 5.38 12.65 -6.81
N ARG A 72 5.01 12.89 -5.54
CA ARG A 72 3.75 12.38 -4.98
C ARG A 72 2.52 12.98 -5.68
N LEU A 73 2.56 14.27 -6.05
CA LEU A 73 1.45 14.93 -6.74
C LEU A 73 1.38 14.46 -8.20
N GLU A 74 2.53 14.26 -8.84
CA GLU A 74 2.60 13.62 -10.16
C GLU A 74 1.97 12.23 -10.14
N ALA A 75 2.33 11.37 -9.17
CA ALA A 75 1.72 10.04 -9.01
C ALA A 75 0.20 10.11 -8.79
N ALA A 76 -0.27 11.04 -7.95
CA ALA A 76 -1.68 11.26 -7.67
C ALA A 76 -2.46 11.67 -8.93
N LYS A 77 -1.95 12.65 -9.69
CA LYS A 77 -2.54 13.10 -10.96
C LYS A 77 -2.55 12.00 -12.00
N LEU A 78 -1.44 11.26 -12.08
CA LEU A 78 -1.30 10.16 -13.01
C LEU A 78 -2.34 9.08 -12.73
N LEU A 79 -2.54 8.68 -11.46
CA LEU A 79 -3.62 7.77 -11.09
C LEU A 79 -4.98 8.35 -11.46
N ASN A 80 -5.27 9.61 -11.12
CA ASN A 80 -6.54 10.27 -11.43
C ASN A 80 -6.85 10.24 -12.95
N SER A 81 -5.83 10.48 -13.79
CA SER A 81 -5.96 10.46 -15.25
C SER A 81 -6.31 9.08 -15.84
N ARG A 82 -6.13 8.01 -15.07
CA ARG A 82 -6.45 6.62 -15.47
C ARG A 82 -7.80 6.13 -15.00
N LEU A 83 -8.47 6.91 -14.16
CA LEU A 83 -9.83 6.62 -13.75
C LEU A 83 -10.80 7.02 -14.87
N ILE A 84 -11.84 6.20 -15.05
CA ILE A 84 -12.90 6.42 -16.02
C ILE A 84 -13.83 7.48 -15.45
N THR A 85 -13.90 8.63 -16.11
CA THR A 85 -14.85 9.68 -15.76
C THR A 85 -16.26 9.30 -16.19
N SER A 86 -17.28 9.89 -15.57
CA SER A 86 -18.68 9.73 -15.97
C SER A 86 -18.89 10.12 -17.44
N ALA A 87 -18.12 11.08 -17.95
CA ALA A 87 -18.19 11.52 -19.34
C ALA A 87 -17.59 10.50 -20.34
N THR A 88 -16.64 9.69 -19.90
CA THR A 88 -15.96 8.68 -20.75
C THR A 88 -16.49 7.26 -20.55
N ALA A 89 -17.33 7.05 -19.52
CA ALA A 89 -18.03 5.81 -19.24
C ALA A 89 -19.06 5.46 -20.35
N THR A 90 -18.57 4.87 -21.44
CA THR A 90 -19.35 4.43 -22.60
C THR A 90 -19.11 2.95 -22.88
N GLY A 91 -19.98 2.31 -23.68
CA GLY A 91 -19.74 0.94 -24.15
C GLY A 91 -19.73 -0.14 -23.05
N GLY A 92 -20.52 0.04 -21.98
CA GLY A 92 -20.59 -0.91 -20.85
C GLY A 92 -19.67 -0.58 -19.68
N LYS A 93 -18.84 0.47 -19.81
CA LYS A 93 -18.01 0.97 -18.71
C LYS A 93 -18.82 1.80 -17.71
N THR A 94 -18.39 1.79 -16.46
CA THR A 94 -18.97 2.58 -15.37
C THR A 94 -17.97 3.64 -14.91
N GLY A 95 -18.45 4.85 -14.62
CA GLY A 95 -17.60 5.89 -14.03
C GLY A 95 -17.02 5.45 -12.69
N ASP A 96 -15.73 5.70 -12.50
CA ASP A 96 -15.09 5.61 -11.20
C ASP A 96 -15.45 6.81 -10.34
N LEU A 97 -15.27 6.67 -9.03
CA LEU A 97 -15.33 7.76 -8.07
C LEU A 97 -13.97 7.91 -7.39
N ILE A 98 -13.59 9.15 -7.10
CA ILE A 98 -12.36 9.51 -6.40
C ILE A 98 -12.65 10.42 -5.21
N THR A 99 -11.92 10.24 -4.12
CA THR A 99 -11.75 11.23 -3.06
C THR A 99 -10.26 11.57 -2.94
N VAL A 100 -9.94 12.82 -2.66
CA VAL A 100 -8.56 13.28 -2.41
C VAL A 100 -8.47 13.75 -0.97
N VAL A 101 -7.54 13.17 -0.24
CA VAL A 101 -7.26 13.47 1.17
C VAL A 101 -5.81 13.87 1.28
N GLU A 102 -5.54 15.01 1.91
CA GLU A 102 -4.20 15.31 2.39
C GLU A 102 -4.07 14.94 3.86
N PHE A 103 -2.85 14.68 4.30
CA PHE A 103 -2.56 14.56 5.73
C PHE A 103 -1.23 15.20 6.12
N SER A 104 -1.24 15.84 7.29
CA SER A 104 -0.06 16.32 7.98
C SER A 104 -0.19 16.03 9.48
N TYR A 105 -0.43 17.04 10.33
CA TYR A 105 -0.84 16.84 11.74
C TYR A 105 -2.29 16.39 11.88
N SER A 106 -3.11 16.68 10.87
CA SER A 106 -4.51 16.26 10.71
C SER A 106 -4.71 15.78 9.28
N ALA A 107 -5.86 15.17 9.01
CA ALA A 107 -6.26 14.80 7.67
C ALA A 107 -7.45 15.63 7.22
N ASP A 108 -7.41 16.07 5.97
CA ASP A 108 -8.42 16.94 5.37
C ASP A 108 -8.86 16.37 4.02
N VAL A 109 -10.19 16.27 3.84
CA VAL A 109 -10.79 15.86 2.56
C VAL A 109 -10.80 17.08 1.63
N LEU A 110 -9.89 17.11 0.67
CA LEU A 110 -9.74 18.21 -0.29
C LEU A 110 -10.67 18.08 -1.50
N TYR A 111 -11.03 16.84 -1.84
CA TYR A 111 -12.01 16.53 -2.87
C TYR A 111 -12.93 15.43 -2.33
N PRO A 112 -14.18 15.74 -1.95
CA PRO A 112 -15.15 14.74 -1.54
C PRO A 112 -15.39 13.70 -2.63
N LEU A 113 -15.89 12.53 -2.26
CA LEU A 113 -16.08 11.43 -3.21
C LEU A 113 -16.92 11.85 -4.44
N GLY A 114 -16.29 11.89 -5.61
CA GLY A 114 -16.87 12.49 -6.82
C GLY A 114 -16.21 12.01 -8.11
N ASP A 115 -16.49 12.72 -9.21
CA ASP A 115 -15.98 12.37 -10.55
C ASP A 115 -14.49 12.72 -10.71
N PRO A 116 -13.65 11.84 -11.30
CA PRO A 116 -12.23 12.10 -11.49
C PRO A 116 -11.88 13.41 -12.22
N SER A 117 -12.75 13.90 -13.10
CA SER A 117 -12.53 15.16 -13.82
C SER A 117 -12.48 16.41 -12.94
N GLY A 118 -12.96 16.34 -11.69
CA GLY A 118 -12.96 17.48 -10.77
C GLY A 118 -11.81 17.51 -9.75
N ALA A 119 -11.00 16.44 -9.66
CA ALA A 119 -10.07 16.25 -8.55
C ALA A 119 -8.70 16.93 -8.74
N GLU A 120 -8.32 17.28 -9.98
CA GLU A 120 -6.96 17.73 -10.32
C GLU A 120 -6.54 18.99 -9.56
N SER A 121 -7.43 20.00 -9.47
CA SER A 121 -7.13 21.23 -8.74
C SER A 121 -6.95 21.01 -7.24
N SER A 122 -7.61 20.01 -6.66
CA SER A 122 -7.43 19.66 -5.25
C SER A 122 -6.07 18.99 -5.03
N ILE A 123 -5.58 18.20 -6.00
CA ILE A 123 -4.24 17.61 -5.96
C ILE A 123 -3.17 18.69 -6.12
N ASP A 124 -3.36 19.62 -7.07
CA ASP A 124 -2.46 20.76 -7.29
C ASP A 124 -2.31 21.67 -6.07
N GLY A 125 -3.36 21.75 -5.25
CA GLY A 125 -3.41 22.63 -4.08
C GLY A 125 -2.67 22.10 -2.85
N ILE A 126 -2.18 20.85 -2.88
CA ILE A 126 -1.51 20.24 -1.74
C ILE A 126 -0.12 20.85 -1.57
N VAL A 127 0.11 21.46 -0.40
CA VAL A 127 1.37 22.14 -0.08
C VAL A 127 2.00 21.49 1.14
N ALA A 128 3.29 21.21 1.05
CA ALA A 128 4.06 20.63 2.14
C ALA A 128 4.14 21.55 3.38
N GLY A 129 3.88 20.98 4.55
CA GLY A 129 3.93 21.59 5.87
C GLY A 129 3.38 20.67 6.98
N GLY A 130 3.98 20.73 8.17
CA GLY A 130 3.46 20.05 9.35
C GLY A 130 4.02 18.64 9.61
N GLY A 131 3.31 17.84 10.40
CA GLY A 131 3.72 16.50 10.84
C GLY A 131 3.24 15.38 9.91
N THR A 132 3.32 14.13 10.38
CA THR A 132 3.02 12.94 9.57
C THR A 132 2.04 12.04 10.32
N PHE A 133 0.73 12.15 10.00
CA PHE A 133 -0.35 11.35 10.57
C PHE A 133 -1.06 10.50 9.50
N ILE A 134 -0.44 9.37 9.14
CA ILE A 134 -0.88 8.53 8.02
C ILE A 134 -2.24 7.88 8.32
N GLY A 135 -2.41 7.36 9.54
CA GLY A 135 -3.66 6.74 9.99
C GLY A 135 -4.86 7.69 9.86
N GLY A 136 -4.68 8.97 10.18
CA GLY A 136 -5.70 10.00 9.96
C GLY A 136 -6.12 10.12 8.50
N GLY A 137 -5.15 10.14 7.59
CA GLY A 137 -5.40 10.21 6.14
C GLY A 137 -6.19 8.99 5.62
N ILE A 138 -5.79 7.78 6.05
CA ILE A 138 -6.51 6.54 5.69
C ILE A 138 -7.93 6.55 6.25
N SER A 139 -8.09 6.92 7.53
CA SER A 139 -9.40 6.97 8.18
C SER A 139 -10.35 7.96 7.51
N ALA A 140 -9.88 9.16 7.17
CA ALA A 140 -10.67 10.17 6.47
C ALA A 140 -11.08 9.68 5.05
N ALA A 141 -10.17 9.03 4.32
CA ALA A 141 -10.52 8.42 3.05
C ALA A 141 -11.56 7.30 3.21
N LEU A 142 -11.45 6.43 4.23
CA LEU A 142 -12.43 5.39 4.49
C LEU A 142 -13.81 5.97 4.79
N ASP A 143 -13.89 7.06 5.56
CA ASP A 143 -15.16 7.70 5.88
C ASP A 143 -15.88 8.20 4.61
N GLU A 144 -15.15 8.84 3.69
CA GLU A 144 -15.67 9.26 2.38
C GLU A 144 -16.09 8.06 1.51
N LEU A 145 -15.21 7.06 1.41
CA LEU A 145 -15.41 5.88 0.57
C LEU A 145 -16.54 4.97 1.07
N THR A 146 -16.96 5.09 2.32
CA THR A 146 -18.00 4.26 2.95
C THR A 146 -19.29 5.01 3.25
N THR A 147 -19.40 6.28 2.81
CA THR A 147 -20.66 7.03 2.91
C THR A 147 -21.82 6.25 2.27
N SER A 148 -22.97 6.20 2.95
CA SER A 148 -24.13 5.40 2.52
C SER A 148 -24.64 5.76 1.11
N SER A 149 -24.43 7.00 0.67
CA SER A 149 -24.78 7.49 -0.67
C SER A 149 -23.86 6.99 -1.78
N SER A 150 -22.68 6.45 -1.45
CA SER A 150 -21.67 5.98 -2.42
C SER A 150 -21.88 4.54 -2.90
N GLY A 151 -22.90 3.86 -2.40
CA GLY A 151 -23.16 2.45 -2.70
C GLY A 151 -22.19 1.49 -2.01
N ALA A 152 -22.17 0.22 -2.44
CA ALA A 152 -21.37 -0.84 -1.80
C ALA A 152 -19.86 -0.52 -1.77
N THR A 153 -19.19 -0.84 -0.66
CA THR A 153 -17.75 -0.63 -0.49
C THR A 153 -16.94 -1.86 -0.90
N ALA A 154 -17.34 -3.03 -0.42
CA ALA A 154 -16.59 -4.26 -0.66
C ALA A 154 -16.32 -4.50 -2.15
N ASP A 155 -15.13 -5.02 -2.42
CA ASP A 155 -14.65 -5.48 -3.73
C ASP A 155 -14.48 -4.41 -4.81
N ARG A 156 -14.86 -3.16 -4.57
CA ARG A 156 -14.74 -2.06 -5.55
C ARG A 156 -14.00 -0.83 -5.04
N THR A 157 -13.49 -0.89 -3.82
CA THR A 157 -12.88 0.25 -3.14
C THR A 157 -11.40 0.01 -2.88
N GLY A 158 -10.58 1.05 -3.08
CA GLY A 158 -9.16 1.05 -2.79
C GLY A 158 -8.65 2.40 -2.31
N ILE A 159 -7.53 2.38 -1.59
CA ILE A 159 -6.80 3.56 -1.13
C ILE A 159 -5.36 3.46 -1.63
N LEU A 160 -4.88 4.51 -2.29
CA LEU A 160 -3.47 4.69 -2.63
C LEU A 160 -2.88 5.79 -1.73
N VAL A 161 -1.93 5.42 -0.88
CA VAL A 161 -1.19 6.35 -0.02
C VAL A 161 0.15 6.70 -0.65
N LEU A 162 0.51 7.98 -0.67
CA LEU A 162 1.76 8.51 -1.19
C LEU A 162 2.46 9.30 -0.09
N THR A 163 3.55 8.77 0.46
CA THR A 163 4.22 9.29 1.68
C THR A 163 5.70 8.97 1.68
N ASP A 164 6.55 9.84 2.24
CA ASP A 164 7.98 9.59 2.51
C ASP A 164 8.24 9.05 3.92
N GLY A 165 7.19 9.01 4.74
CA GLY A 165 7.33 9.29 6.14
C GLY A 165 6.93 8.10 6.99
N VAL A 166 7.60 7.98 8.12
CA VAL A 166 7.11 7.19 9.24
C VAL A 166 6.20 8.11 10.05
N ASP A 167 5.11 7.55 10.57
CA ASP A 167 4.24 8.25 11.52
C ASP A 167 5.07 8.95 12.62
N ASP A 168 4.92 10.26 12.74
CA ASP A 168 5.62 11.10 13.72
C ASP A 168 4.61 11.96 14.48
N PRO A 169 4.44 11.71 15.80
CA PRO A 169 5.20 10.81 16.67
C PRO A 169 4.89 9.31 16.50
N SER A 170 5.87 8.46 16.82
CA SER A 170 5.82 7.00 16.60
C SER A 170 4.68 6.24 17.29
N TYR A 171 3.95 6.85 18.24
CA TYR A 171 2.75 6.23 18.78
C TYR A 171 1.60 6.16 17.76
N LEU A 172 1.61 7.02 16.73
CA LEU A 172 0.62 7.06 15.64
C LEU A 172 0.73 5.84 14.70
N ILE A 173 1.79 5.05 14.78
CA ILE A 173 1.92 3.77 14.07
C ILE A 173 0.73 2.85 14.38
N THR A 174 0.24 2.86 15.62
CA THR A 174 -0.93 2.05 16.02
C THR A 174 -2.18 2.50 15.27
N ASP A 175 -2.40 3.81 15.17
CA ASP A 175 -3.55 4.38 14.47
C ASP A 175 -3.51 4.06 12.97
N THR A 176 -2.32 4.05 12.36
CA THR A 176 -2.12 3.64 10.96
C THR A 176 -2.47 2.17 10.76
N ILE A 177 -1.99 1.28 11.63
CA ILE A 177 -2.33 -0.14 11.58
C ILE A 177 -3.84 -0.35 11.76
N GLU A 178 -4.45 0.28 12.77
CA GLU A 178 -5.89 0.18 13.03
C GLU A 178 -6.73 0.69 11.85
N SER A 179 -6.31 1.76 11.20
CA SER A 179 -6.98 2.29 10.01
C SER A 179 -6.89 1.33 8.82
N ILE A 180 -5.75 0.65 8.64
CA ILE A 180 -5.60 -0.39 7.60
C ILE A 180 -6.43 -1.63 7.94
N GLU A 181 -6.46 -2.09 9.20
CA GLU A 181 -7.30 -3.22 9.59
C GLU A 181 -8.79 -2.90 9.40
N ARG A 182 -9.23 -1.67 9.72
CA ARG A 182 -10.58 -1.20 9.39
C ARG A 182 -10.84 -1.25 7.89
N ALA A 183 -9.87 -0.86 7.05
CA ALA A 183 -9.98 -0.98 5.59
C ALA A 183 -10.20 -2.45 5.18
N ILE A 184 -9.43 -3.39 5.76
CA ILE A 184 -9.55 -4.84 5.51
C ILE A 184 -10.96 -5.34 5.85
N GLU A 185 -11.49 -4.97 7.01
CA GLU A 185 -12.84 -5.35 7.45
C GLU A 185 -13.94 -4.84 6.50
N LEU A 186 -13.70 -3.69 5.86
CA LEU A 186 -14.61 -3.08 4.89
C LEU A 186 -14.41 -3.58 3.46
N GLY A 187 -13.45 -4.50 3.23
CA GLY A 187 -13.09 -4.99 1.90
C GLY A 187 -12.43 -3.92 1.03
N VAL A 188 -11.72 -2.98 1.65
CA VAL A 188 -10.95 -1.91 1.01
C VAL A 188 -9.48 -2.30 0.94
N ARG A 189 -8.92 -2.26 -0.26
CA ARG A 189 -7.49 -2.48 -0.49
C ARG A 189 -6.70 -1.23 -0.17
N VAL A 190 -5.53 -1.36 0.47
CA VAL A 190 -4.65 -0.21 0.77
C VAL A 190 -3.26 -0.47 0.19
N SER A 191 -2.81 0.40 -0.71
CA SER A 191 -1.47 0.33 -1.34
C SER A 191 -0.67 1.58 -1.01
N PHE A 192 0.64 1.44 -0.80
CA PHE A 192 1.57 2.52 -0.46
C PHE A 192 2.64 2.68 -1.53
N GLY A 193 2.78 3.90 -2.03
CA GLY A 193 3.98 4.38 -2.68
C GLY A 193 4.83 5.07 -1.61
N PHE A 194 5.89 4.41 -1.18
CA PHE A 194 6.75 4.88 -0.10
C PHE A 194 7.97 5.57 -0.68
N LEU A 195 7.98 6.88 -0.57
CA LEU A 195 9.00 7.77 -1.09
C LEU A 195 10.26 7.68 -0.21
N ALA A 196 10.96 6.53 -0.17
CA ALA A 196 12.13 6.33 0.68
C ALA A 196 13.23 5.49 0.03
N ILE A 197 14.43 5.59 0.59
CA ILE A 197 15.61 4.91 0.05
C ILE A 197 15.60 3.41 0.37
N ASP A 198 14.93 3.01 1.44
CA ASP A 198 14.91 1.64 1.92
C ASP A 198 13.56 1.31 2.54
N ALA A 199 12.98 0.16 2.16
CA ALA A 199 11.75 -0.36 2.72
C ALA A 199 11.88 -0.64 4.23
N ALA A 200 13.09 -0.92 4.73
CA ALA A 200 13.36 -1.13 6.15
C ALA A 200 13.16 0.13 7.01
N GLN A 201 13.01 1.31 6.39
CA GLN A 201 12.68 2.54 7.12
C GLN A 201 11.22 2.58 7.57
N GLN A 202 10.33 1.81 6.94
CA GLN A 202 8.94 1.72 7.37
C GLN A 202 8.77 0.65 8.47
N ASP A 203 7.87 0.91 9.43
CA ASP A 203 7.51 -0.08 10.44
C ASP A 203 6.95 -1.34 9.76
N SER A 204 7.58 -2.48 10.02
CA SER A 204 7.23 -3.77 9.40
C SER A 204 5.78 -4.19 9.67
N ARG A 205 5.19 -3.72 10.77
CA ARG A 205 3.77 -4.00 11.09
C ARG A 205 2.84 -3.26 10.15
N ILE A 206 3.18 -2.02 9.74
CA ILE A 206 2.41 -1.28 8.72
C ILE A 206 2.53 -1.99 7.38
N THR A 207 3.75 -2.35 6.94
CA THR A 207 3.97 -3.09 5.69
C THR A 207 3.21 -4.42 5.67
N THR A 208 3.19 -5.14 6.80
CA THR A 208 2.41 -6.37 6.96
C THR A 208 0.90 -6.12 6.80
N ALA A 209 0.36 -5.07 7.44
CA ALA A 209 -1.05 -4.71 7.32
C ALA A 209 -1.44 -4.34 5.88
N ILE A 210 -0.59 -3.57 5.19
CA ILE A 210 -0.77 -3.20 3.77
C ILE A 210 -0.88 -4.46 2.90
N ILE A 211 0.06 -5.39 3.03
CA ILE A 211 0.05 -6.64 2.25
C ILE A 211 -1.17 -7.49 2.59
N ARG A 212 -1.58 -7.55 3.87
CA ARG A 212 -2.80 -8.27 4.29
C ARG A 212 -4.09 -7.67 3.72
N SER A 213 -4.12 -6.38 3.41
CA SER A 213 -5.22 -5.76 2.66
C SER A 213 -5.27 -6.17 1.18
N GLY A 214 -4.24 -6.86 0.70
CA GLY A 214 -4.06 -7.22 -0.70
C GLY A 214 -3.52 -6.08 -1.56
N GLY A 215 -3.11 -4.98 -0.95
CA GLY A 215 -2.41 -3.90 -1.63
C GLY A 215 -0.92 -4.18 -1.75
N THR A 216 -0.21 -3.20 -2.27
CA THR A 216 1.23 -3.27 -2.54
C THR A 216 1.96 -2.19 -1.77
N PHE A 217 3.12 -2.52 -1.23
CA PHE A 217 4.09 -1.55 -0.72
C PHE A 217 5.28 -1.50 -1.67
N THR A 218 5.57 -0.32 -2.21
CA THR A 218 6.64 -0.10 -3.19
C THR A 218 7.44 1.13 -2.83
N THR A 219 8.78 1.09 -2.94
CA THR A 219 9.62 2.28 -2.73
C THR A 219 9.82 3.10 -4.00
N LEU A 220 9.84 4.44 -3.88
CA LEU A 220 9.92 5.41 -4.98
C LEU A 220 11.12 6.36 -4.81
N TYR A 221 11.95 6.49 -5.84
CA TYR A 221 13.17 7.33 -5.81
C TYR A 221 13.17 8.42 -6.89
N THR A 222 12.47 8.18 -7.99
CA THR A 222 12.48 9.03 -9.18
C THR A 222 11.06 9.23 -9.72
N ALA A 223 10.87 10.23 -10.59
CA ALA A 223 9.60 10.44 -11.30
C ALA A 223 9.18 9.21 -12.13
N ALA A 224 10.16 8.47 -12.67
CA ALA A 224 9.90 7.21 -13.36
C ALA A 224 9.31 6.17 -12.40
N ASP A 225 9.80 6.08 -11.16
CA ASP A 225 9.27 5.14 -10.16
C ASP A 225 7.84 5.49 -9.76
N ALA A 226 7.52 6.78 -9.60
CA ALA A 226 6.15 7.23 -9.36
C ALA A 226 5.19 6.74 -10.47
N SER A 227 5.59 6.88 -11.73
CA SER A 227 4.83 6.37 -12.86
C SER A 227 4.72 4.84 -12.87
N LEU A 228 5.83 4.15 -12.64
CA LEU A 228 5.86 2.69 -12.59
C LEU A 228 5.00 2.16 -11.44
N PHE A 229 4.99 2.83 -10.29
CA PHE A 229 4.17 2.44 -9.15
C PHE A 229 2.68 2.55 -9.45
N VAL A 230 2.23 3.64 -10.06
CA VAL A 230 0.83 3.77 -10.50
C VAL A 230 0.48 2.66 -11.50
N ALA A 231 1.36 2.39 -12.47
CA ALA A 231 1.17 1.28 -13.41
C ALA A 231 1.09 -0.08 -12.70
N GLN A 232 1.96 -0.34 -11.72
CA GLN A 232 1.96 -1.56 -10.93
C GLN A 232 0.69 -1.69 -10.09
N ALA A 233 0.22 -0.61 -9.46
CA ALA A 233 -1.01 -0.60 -8.69
C ALA A 233 -2.23 -0.90 -9.58
N LEU A 234 -2.27 -0.36 -10.80
CA LEU A 234 -3.30 -0.67 -11.79
C LEU A 234 -3.23 -2.14 -12.24
N LEU A 235 -2.05 -2.67 -12.57
CA LEU A 235 -1.84 -4.07 -12.97
C LEU A 235 -2.19 -5.06 -11.86
N ASN A 236 -1.95 -4.67 -10.61
CA ASN A 236 -2.27 -5.47 -9.44
C ASN A 236 -3.75 -5.36 -9.01
N GLY A 237 -4.44 -4.35 -9.54
CA GLY A 237 -5.79 -3.94 -9.18
C GLY A 237 -5.78 -2.87 -8.10
N LEU A 238 -6.49 -1.77 -8.32
CA LEU A 238 -6.63 -0.70 -7.33
C LEU A 238 -7.60 -1.08 -6.20
N ALA A 239 -8.57 -1.92 -6.51
CA ALA A 239 -9.66 -2.30 -5.62
C ALA A 239 -9.93 -3.81 -5.73
N GLY A 240 -10.72 -4.33 -4.80
CA GLY A 240 -11.04 -5.76 -4.76
C GLY A 240 -10.59 -6.42 -3.46
N PRO A 241 -11.04 -7.66 -3.22
CA PRO A 241 -10.60 -8.43 -2.06
C PRO A 241 -9.09 -8.68 -2.14
N PRO A 242 -8.46 -9.17 -1.05
CA PRO A 242 -7.07 -9.60 -1.09
C PRO A 242 -6.81 -10.51 -2.29
N ARG A 243 -5.80 -10.16 -3.09
CA ARG A 243 -5.53 -10.81 -4.36
C ARG A 243 -5.21 -12.30 -4.15
N SER A 244 -5.89 -13.17 -4.90
CA SER A 244 -5.50 -14.57 -5.05
C SER A 244 -4.72 -14.72 -6.37
N GLY A 245 -3.38 -14.68 -6.32
CA GLY A 245 -2.54 -14.92 -7.49
C GLY A 245 -1.22 -14.16 -7.49
N PRO A 246 -0.40 -14.31 -8.55
CA PRO A 246 0.93 -13.69 -8.64
C PRO A 246 0.86 -12.17 -8.58
N VAL A 247 1.78 -11.49 -7.92
CA VAL A 247 1.88 -10.02 -7.94
C VAL A 247 2.67 -9.58 -9.18
N ALA A 248 2.10 -8.73 -10.04
CA ALA A 248 2.82 -8.16 -11.16
C ALA A 248 3.95 -7.24 -10.66
N VAL A 249 5.16 -7.46 -11.14
CA VAL A 249 6.33 -6.63 -10.85
C VAL A 249 6.79 -5.89 -12.10
N LEU A 250 7.27 -4.66 -11.91
CA LEU A 250 7.84 -3.85 -12.98
C LEU A 250 9.33 -3.61 -12.69
N PRO A 251 10.19 -3.61 -13.73
CA PRO A 251 11.60 -3.32 -13.56
C PRO A 251 11.84 -1.94 -12.94
N GLY A 252 12.82 -1.84 -12.05
CA GLY A 252 13.18 -0.60 -11.35
C GLY A 252 12.48 -0.40 -10.00
N LEU A 253 11.33 -1.05 -9.79
CA LEU A 253 10.62 -1.00 -8.51
C LEU A 253 11.09 -2.08 -7.55
N THR A 254 11.03 -1.76 -6.26
CA THR A 254 11.17 -2.71 -5.16
C THR A 254 9.80 -2.91 -4.52
N THR A 255 9.26 -4.13 -4.56
CA THR A 255 7.93 -4.48 -4.03
C THR A 255 8.07 -5.40 -2.84
N ALA A 256 7.40 -5.09 -1.73
CA ALA A 256 7.40 -5.96 -0.55
C ALA A 256 6.51 -7.20 -0.72
N GLY A 257 6.87 -8.27 -0.04
CA GLY A 257 6.08 -9.49 0.10
C GLY A 257 6.10 -10.01 1.54
N LEU A 258 5.09 -10.81 1.89
CA LEU A 258 4.93 -11.38 3.22
C LEU A 258 4.82 -12.90 3.11
N LEU A 259 5.83 -13.62 3.61
CA LEU A 259 5.73 -15.08 3.74
C LEU A 259 4.84 -15.43 4.93
N SER A 260 3.85 -16.28 4.67
CA SER A 260 3.08 -16.98 5.70
C SER A 260 3.62 -18.41 5.88
N GLN A 261 3.38 -19.01 7.04
CA GLN A 261 3.92 -20.33 7.45
C GLN A 261 3.55 -21.51 6.54
N THR A 262 2.79 -21.31 5.46
CA THR A 262 2.29 -22.40 4.61
C THR A 262 2.29 -22.10 3.11
N SER A 263 2.75 -20.92 2.67
CA SER A 263 2.55 -20.48 1.28
C SER A 263 3.80 -19.92 0.63
N SER A 264 3.94 -20.19 -0.67
CA SER A 264 4.83 -19.42 -1.54
C SER A 264 4.16 -18.11 -1.94
N ASN A 265 4.94 -17.04 -2.00
CA ASN A 265 4.54 -15.83 -2.70
C ASN A 265 5.03 -15.90 -4.14
N THR A 266 4.18 -15.53 -5.09
CA THR A 266 4.53 -15.54 -6.51
C THR A 266 4.47 -14.13 -7.06
N PHE A 267 5.47 -13.76 -7.85
CA PHE A 267 5.50 -12.51 -8.61
C PHE A 267 5.59 -12.82 -10.10
N SER A 268 4.96 -12.03 -10.95
CA SER A 268 4.89 -12.29 -12.38
C SER A 268 5.49 -11.16 -13.21
N TYR A 269 6.20 -11.53 -14.27
CA TYR A 269 6.76 -10.62 -15.26
C TYR A 269 6.73 -11.28 -16.64
N THR A 270 6.55 -10.53 -17.73
CA THR A 270 6.58 -11.06 -19.10
C THR A 270 7.83 -10.55 -19.80
N ALA A 271 8.78 -11.45 -20.07
CA ALA A 271 10.06 -11.12 -20.68
C ALA A 271 10.04 -11.25 -22.20
N GLN A 272 10.87 -10.44 -22.87
CA GLN A 272 11.03 -10.42 -24.33
C GLN A 272 12.29 -11.17 -24.77
N ALA A 273 12.32 -11.66 -26.01
CA ALA A 273 13.48 -12.36 -26.54
C ALA A 273 14.75 -11.47 -26.48
N GLY A 274 15.83 -12.01 -25.92
CA GLY A 274 17.11 -11.30 -25.75
C GLY A 274 17.17 -10.36 -24.54
N GLU A 275 16.07 -10.21 -23.79
CA GLU A 275 16.06 -9.41 -22.56
C GLU A 275 16.89 -10.06 -21.46
N SER A 276 17.80 -9.30 -20.87
CA SER A 276 18.55 -9.69 -19.68
C SER A 276 17.85 -9.14 -18.44
N LEU A 277 17.60 -10.03 -17.50
CA LEU A 277 16.93 -9.79 -16.24
C LEU A 277 17.84 -10.13 -15.07
N ASN A 278 17.72 -9.36 -14.00
CA ASN A 278 18.16 -9.77 -12.69
C ASN A 278 17.01 -9.66 -11.69
N VAL A 279 16.91 -10.63 -10.80
CA VAL A 279 15.95 -10.64 -9.70
C VAL A 279 16.75 -10.63 -8.42
N THR A 280 16.55 -9.59 -7.62
CA THR A 280 17.10 -9.46 -6.28
C THR A 280 15.97 -9.64 -5.29
N VAL A 281 16.14 -10.55 -4.34
CA VAL A 281 15.21 -10.73 -3.23
C VAL A 281 15.97 -10.52 -1.94
N THR A 282 15.50 -9.60 -1.11
CA THR A 282 16.14 -9.25 0.16
C THR A 282 15.19 -9.58 1.30
N ALA A 283 15.66 -10.40 2.24
CA ALA A 283 14.96 -10.63 3.50
C ALA A 283 14.99 -9.34 4.33
N ILE A 284 13.81 -8.89 4.76
CA ILE A 284 13.67 -7.72 5.64
C ILE A 284 13.70 -8.20 7.10
N ASP A 285 12.95 -9.26 7.37
CA ASP A 285 13.04 -9.98 8.64
C ASP A 285 14.18 -11.01 8.60
N ALA A 286 14.60 -11.49 9.78
CA ALA A 286 15.65 -12.51 9.92
C ALA A 286 15.14 -13.90 9.50
N ILE A 287 14.88 -14.06 8.19
CA ILE A 287 14.37 -15.28 7.56
C ILE A 287 15.24 -15.69 6.38
N ASP A 288 15.50 -16.99 6.26
CA ASP A 288 16.16 -17.55 5.09
C ASP A 288 15.13 -17.77 3.98
N LEU A 289 15.40 -17.24 2.79
CA LEU A 289 14.50 -17.35 1.64
C LEU A 289 15.11 -18.28 0.60
N LYS A 290 14.23 -19.02 -0.08
CA LYS A 290 14.50 -19.70 -1.35
C LYS A 290 13.69 -18.99 -2.43
N VAL A 291 14.39 -18.57 -3.48
CA VAL A 291 13.83 -17.90 -4.65
C VAL A 291 13.97 -18.80 -5.86
N THR A 292 12.88 -19.01 -6.57
CA THR A 292 12.84 -19.83 -7.78
C THR A 292 12.25 -19.03 -8.93
N LEU A 293 13.04 -18.80 -9.97
CA LEU A 293 12.56 -18.29 -11.25
C LEU A 293 12.02 -19.47 -12.05
N ARG A 294 10.76 -19.38 -12.47
CA ARG A 294 10.04 -20.40 -13.23
C ARG A 294 9.55 -19.82 -14.55
N ASN A 295 9.46 -20.66 -15.57
CA ASN A 295 8.64 -20.37 -16.74
C ASN A 295 7.18 -20.59 -16.34
N GLY A 296 6.39 -19.52 -16.31
CA GLY A 296 4.97 -19.54 -15.93
C GLY A 296 4.07 -20.22 -16.96
N ASP A 297 4.50 -20.35 -18.22
CA ASP A 297 3.73 -21.02 -19.27
C ASP A 297 3.82 -22.55 -19.16
N THR A 298 4.99 -23.06 -18.74
CA THR A 298 5.26 -24.50 -18.62
C THR A 298 5.31 -24.99 -17.18
N ASP A 299 5.22 -24.09 -16.20
CA ASP A 299 5.41 -24.35 -14.76
C ASP A 299 6.74 -25.05 -14.44
N THR A 300 7.81 -24.74 -15.19
CA THR A 300 9.13 -25.37 -15.01
C THR A 300 10.14 -24.42 -14.38
N ASP A 301 10.89 -24.91 -13.39
CA ASP A 301 11.98 -24.18 -12.76
C ASP A 301 13.09 -23.89 -13.77
N ILE A 302 13.50 -22.63 -13.84
CA ILE A 302 14.61 -22.16 -14.67
C ILE A 302 15.87 -22.03 -13.81
N LYS A 303 15.76 -21.37 -12.66
CA LYS A 303 16.88 -21.07 -11.77
C LYS A 303 16.41 -20.92 -10.33
N THR A 304 17.27 -21.29 -9.38
CA THR A 304 17.00 -21.16 -7.94
C THR A 304 18.18 -20.52 -7.23
N ALA A 305 17.90 -19.72 -6.22
CA ALA A 305 18.87 -19.14 -5.29
C ALA A 305 18.31 -19.19 -3.87
N THR A 306 19.19 -19.10 -2.88
CA THR A 306 18.83 -18.88 -1.48
C THR A 306 19.47 -17.60 -0.98
N THR A 307 18.93 -17.01 0.07
CA THR A 307 19.54 -15.84 0.70
C THR A 307 20.90 -16.18 1.26
N ASP A 308 21.87 -15.30 1.04
CA ASP A 308 23.15 -15.35 1.70
C ASP A 308 22.99 -14.99 3.18
N ALA A 309 23.56 -15.78 4.08
CA ALA A 309 23.36 -15.64 5.53
C ALA A 309 23.92 -14.32 6.10
N SER A 310 24.85 -13.66 5.40
CA SER A 310 25.47 -12.41 5.88
C SER A 310 24.73 -11.16 5.39
N SER A 311 24.17 -11.22 4.19
CA SER A 311 23.53 -10.08 3.54
C SER A 311 22.00 -10.18 3.53
N GLY A 312 21.43 -11.36 3.72
CA GLY A 312 19.98 -11.60 3.57
C GLY A 312 19.51 -11.51 2.11
N VAL A 313 20.41 -11.56 1.13
CA VAL A 313 20.10 -11.33 -0.29
C VAL A 313 20.21 -12.62 -1.09
N ALA A 314 19.20 -12.89 -1.92
CA ALA A 314 19.22 -13.89 -2.99
C ALA A 314 19.20 -13.18 -4.35
N PHE A 315 19.99 -13.69 -5.31
CA PHE A 315 20.16 -13.05 -6.61
C PHE A 315 20.09 -14.06 -7.76
N LEU A 316 19.30 -13.73 -8.79
CA LEU A 316 19.10 -14.55 -9.98
C LEU A 316 19.27 -13.72 -11.25
N GLU A 317 20.23 -14.08 -12.09
CA GLU A 317 20.33 -13.57 -13.47
C GLU A 317 19.72 -14.54 -14.48
N TYR A 318 19.04 -14.00 -15.49
CA TYR A 318 18.41 -14.73 -16.59
C TYR A 318 18.41 -13.90 -17.88
N THR A 319 18.67 -14.54 -19.03
CA THR A 319 18.46 -13.92 -20.34
C THR A 319 17.39 -14.73 -21.08
N ALA A 320 16.30 -14.07 -21.45
CA ALA A 320 15.19 -14.69 -22.15
C ALA A 320 15.62 -15.13 -23.56
N GLN A 321 15.56 -16.44 -23.82
CA GLN A 321 15.98 -17.01 -25.11
C GLN A 321 14.91 -16.83 -26.20
N GLN A 322 13.65 -16.74 -25.78
CA GLN A 322 12.47 -16.54 -26.63
C GLN A 322 11.53 -15.57 -25.90
N GLY A 323 10.62 -14.93 -26.64
CA GLY A 323 9.66 -14.00 -26.07
C GLY A 323 8.44 -13.79 -26.98
N PRO A 324 7.28 -13.41 -26.42
CA PRO A 324 7.04 -13.19 -24.99
C PRO A 324 7.06 -14.50 -24.19
N VAL A 325 7.67 -14.49 -22.99
CA VAL A 325 7.64 -15.61 -22.04
C VAL A 325 7.14 -15.11 -20.69
N ASN A 326 6.16 -15.80 -20.12
CA ASN A 326 5.69 -15.48 -18.78
C ASN A 326 6.65 -16.06 -17.76
N LEU A 327 7.21 -15.21 -16.91
CA LEU A 327 8.09 -15.58 -15.82
C LEU A 327 7.34 -15.48 -14.50
N SER A 328 7.61 -16.45 -13.63
CA SER A 328 7.08 -16.52 -12.28
C SER A 328 8.25 -16.57 -11.31
N ILE A 329 8.34 -15.60 -10.41
CA ILE A 329 9.31 -15.55 -9.32
C ILE A 329 8.60 -16.08 -8.07
N ALA A 330 8.89 -17.31 -7.69
CA ALA A 330 8.35 -17.92 -6.48
C ALA A 330 9.33 -17.72 -5.32
N VAL A 331 8.86 -17.08 -4.25
CA VAL A 331 9.60 -16.92 -2.99
C VAL A 331 8.96 -17.82 -1.94
N THR A 332 9.78 -18.61 -1.27
CA THR A 332 9.40 -19.51 -0.17
C THR A 332 10.39 -19.34 0.97
N ALA A 333 9.96 -19.61 2.20
CA ALA A 333 10.90 -19.75 3.30
C ALA A 333 11.76 -21.02 3.12
N ALA A 334 13.04 -20.96 3.48
CA ALA A 334 13.92 -22.13 3.50
C ALA A 334 13.52 -23.10 4.64
N ASP A 335 13.13 -22.54 5.79
CA ASP A 335 12.39 -23.25 6.83
C ASP A 335 10.88 -23.08 6.60
N PRO A 336 10.11 -24.14 6.33
CA PRO A 336 8.66 -24.05 6.10
C PRO A 336 7.88 -23.38 7.24
N ALA A 337 8.39 -23.38 8.48
CA ALA A 337 7.73 -22.73 9.61
C ALA A 337 8.02 -21.23 9.71
N ALA A 338 8.99 -20.71 8.96
CA ALA A 338 9.36 -19.30 9.02
C ALA A 338 8.34 -18.42 8.28
N SER A 339 8.11 -17.24 8.84
CA SER A 339 7.26 -16.19 8.29
C SER A 339 7.95 -14.86 8.46
N GLY A 340 7.73 -13.94 7.53
CA GLY A 340 8.26 -12.59 7.63
C GLY A 340 8.26 -11.87 6.30
N LEU A 341 8.70 -10.62 6.36
CA LEU A 341 8.79 -9.71 5.24
C LEU A 341 10.06 -9.93 4.42
N PHE A 342 9.90 -9.69 3.13
CA PHE A 342 10.97 -9.61 2.16
C PHE A 342 10.62 -8.57 1.10
N SER A 343 11.57 -8.23 0.24
CA SER A 343 11.34 -7.41 -0.94
C SER A 343 11.82 -8.11 -2.19
N VAL A 344 11.20 -7.79 -3.32
CA VAL A 344 11.59 -8.25 -4.66
C VAL A 344 11.86 -7.02 -5.52
N GLN A 345 13.05 -6.99 -6.11
CA GLN A 345 13.44 -6.02 -7.11
C GLN A 345 13.76 -6.74 -8.42
N LEU A 346 13.20 -6.24 -9.51
CA LEU A 346 13.48 -6.72 -10.86
C LEU A 346 14.31 -5.67 -11.58
N GLY A 347 15.48 -6.04 -12.09
CA GLY A 347 16.23 -5.27 -13.08
C GLY A 347 16.02 -5.85 -14.46
N SER A 348 15.89 -4.97 -15.46
CA SER A 348 15.79 -5.35 -16.88
C SER A 348 16.73 -4.52 -17.74
N SER A 349 17.27 -5.14 -18.78
CA SER A 349 17.97 -4.44 -19.86
C SER A 349 17.05 -3.63 -20.77
N LEU A 350 15.73 -3.84 -20.69
CA LEU A 350 14.73 -3.06 -21.40
C LEU A 350 14.17 -1.97 -20.49
N ASN A 351 14.00 -0.77 -21.05
CA ASN A 351 13.38 0.32 -20.32
C ASN A 351 11.84 0.19 -20.42
N PRO A 352 11.12 -0.03 -19.30
CA PRO A 352 9.67 -0.21 -19.31
C PRO A 352 8.92 1.05 -19.77
N CYS A 353 9.55 2.22 -19.72
CA CYS A 353 8.95 3.51 -20.08
C CYS A 353 9.03 3.82 -21.58
N THR A 354 9.84 3.08 -22.33
CA THR A 354 9.97 3.23 -23.79
C THR A 354 9.59 1.97 -24.57
N ASN A 355 9.55 0.81 -23.91
CA ASN A 355 9.23 -0.45 -24.56
C ASN A 355 7.82 -0.92 -24.21
N THR A 356 6.87 -0.71 -25.12
CA THR A 356 5.44 -0.96 -24.88
C THR A 356 5.04 -2.43 -24.95
N THR A 357 5.96 -3.33 -25.34
CA THR A 357 5.70 -4.77 -25.45
C THR A 357 5.96 -5.54 -24.15
N THR A 358 6.69 -4.96 -23.20
CA THR A 358 6.92 -5.52 -21.85
C THR A 358 5.76 -5.17 -20.92
N GLN A 359 4.57 -5.72 -21.18
CA GLN A 359 3.49 -5.66 -20.19
C GLN A 359 3.34 -7.01 -19.49
N PRO A 360 3.34 -7.04 -18.14
CA PRO A 360 2.85 -8.19 -17.41
C PRO A 360 1.41 -8.48 -17.85
N SER A 361 1.10 -9.73 -18.19
CA SER A 361 -0.29 -10.12 -18.42
C SER A 361 -1.05 -10.09 -17.08
N ALA A 362 -1.81 -9.01 -16.83
CA ALA A 362 -2.71 -8.97 -15.68
C ALA A 362 -3.89 -9.91 -15.96
N THR A 363 -3.97 -11.03 -15.24
CA THR A 363 -5.11 -11.95 -15.30
C THR A 363 -6.33 -11.43 -14.53
N ALA A 364 -6.20 -10.29 -13.83
CA ALA A 364 -7.24 -9.72 -13.00
C ALA A 364 -8.03 -8.64 -13.77
N SER A 365 -8.90 -9.06 -14.68
CA SER A 365 -9.99 -8.19 -15.13
C SER A 365 -10.96 -8.01 -13.96
N TYR A 366 -11.06 -6.78 -13.45
CA TYR A 366 -12.13 -6.43 -12.52
C TYR A 366 -13.47 -6.52 -13.25
N PHE A 367 -14.26 -7.54 -12.94
CA PHE A 367 -15.67 -7.58 -13.31
C PHE A 367 -16.48 -7.00 -12.15
N PRO A 368 -17.12 -5.83 -12.30
CA PRO A 368 -18.01 -5.34 -11.26
C PRO A 368 -19.12 -6.37 -11.01
N PRO A 369 -19.51 -6.62 -9.74
CA PRO A 369 -20.66 -7.47 -9.47
C PRO A 369 -21.89 -6.85 -10.15
N THR A 370 -22.64 -7.67 -10.88
CA THR A 370 -23.93 -7.25 -11.44
C THR A 370 -24.83 -6.83 -10.28
N PRO A 371 -25.41 -5.61 -10.27
CA PRO A 371 -26.25 -5.17 -9.16
C PRO A 371 -27.46 -6.08 -9.05
N THR A 372 -27.45 -7.01 -8.08
CA THR A 372 -28.63 -7.76 -7.67
C THR A 372 -29.61 -6.79 -7.02
N THR A 373 -30.65 -6.43 -7.77
CA THR A 373 -31.81 -5.69 -7.27
C THR A 373 -32.62 -6.60 -6.35
N SER A 374 -32.13 -6.81 -5.13
CA SER A 374 -32.93 -7.39 -4.05
C SER A 374 -33.74 -6.26 -3.42
N VAL A 375 -34.88 -5.93 -4.04
CA VAL A 375 -35.92 -5.14 -3.37
C VAL A 375 -36.46 -5.98 -2.23
N VAL A 376 -35.96 -5.76 -1.01
CA VAL A 376 -36.61 -6.27 0.19
C VAL A 376 -37.84 -5.41 0.44
N LEU A 377 -38.97 -5.88 -0.05
CA LEU A 377 -40.28 -5.31 0.26
C LEU A 377 -40.62 -5.72 1.70
N VAL A 378 -40.34 -4.86 2.67
CA VAL A 378 -40.84 -5.04 4.05
C VAL A 378 -42.33 -4.73 4.03
N THR A 379 -43.15 -5.79 3.93
CA THR A 379 -44.58 -5.75 4.23
C THR A 379 -44.78 -6.21 5.67
N GLY A 380 -45.60 -5.46 6.39
CA GLY A 380 -45.51 -5.34 7.84
C GLY A 380 -46.21 -6.40 8.68
N ALA A 381 -46.20 -6.17 9.99
CA ALA A 381 -47.31 -6.51 10.87
C ALA A 381 -47.18 -5.71 12.18
N ALA A 382 -48.13 -4.80 12.39
CA ALA A 382 -48.42 -4.25 13.69
C ALA A 382 -49.06 -5.34 14.56
N SER A 383 -48.58 -5.51 15.80
CA SER A 383 -49.40 -6.08 16.86
C SER A 383 -49.15 -5.34 18.16
N SER A 384 -50.17 -4.57 18.52
CA SER A 384 -50.42 -4.02 19.84
C SER A 384 -50.36 -5.08 20.93
N ASN A 385 -49.68 -4.79 22.04
CA ASN A 385 -50.14 -5.24 23.35
C ASN A 385 -49.88 -4.15 24.40
N MET A 386 -50.98 -3.73 25.00
CA MET A 386 -51.10 -2.80 26.10
C MET A 386 -50.82 -3.48 27.44
N MET A 387 -50.57 -2.61 28.43
CA MET A 387 -50.79 -2.73 29.88
C MET A 387 -49.57 -2.99 30.76
N GLY A 388 -49.35 -2.05 31.68
CA GLY A 388 -48.45 -2.16 32.82
C GLY A 388 -48.10 -0.81 33.44
N GLU A 389 -49.11 -0.09 33.94
CA GLU A 389 -48.96 1.11 34.76
C GLU A 389 -48.12 0.87 36.03
N SER A 390 -47.30 1.86 36.39
CA SER A 390 -46.94 2.23 37.78
C SER A 390 -46.19 3.57 37.75
N GLN A 391 -46.91 4.69 37.68
CA GLN A 391 -47.08 5.68 38.76
C GLN A 391 -45.80 6.17 39.49
N ARG A 392 -45.59 7.49 39.35
CA ARG A 392 -45.03 8.48 40.30
C ARG A 392 -43.52 8.53 40.51
N SER A 393 -42.89 9.65 40.14
CA SER A 393 -42.77 10.80 41.05
C SER A 393 -42.28 12.06 40.33
N ILE A 394 -42.79 13.19 40.84
CA ILE A 394 -42.57 14.59 40.45
C ILE A 394 -41.30 15.12 41.14
N LEU A 395 -40.74 16.20 40.57
CA LEU A 395 -39.70 17.16 41.03
C LEU A 395 -38.43 17.04 40.16
N GLY A 396 -37.90 18.08 39.52
CA GLY A 396 -38.22 19.50 39.55
C GLY A 396 -37.29 20.23 38.59
N PHE A 397 -37.79 21.37 38.09
CA PHE A 397 -37.08 22.39 37.33
C PHE A 397 -35.70 22.76 37.90
N SER A 398 -34.73 23.02 37.02
CA SER A 398 -33.82 24.18 37.12
C SER A 398 -33.16 24.44 35.78
N LEU A 399 -33.56 25.56 35.19
CA LEU A 399 -33.03 26.23 34.01
C LEU A 399 -31.80 27.03 34.46
N PHE A 400 -30.66 26.93 33.77
CA PHE A 400 -29.63 27.97 33.82
C PHE A 400 -29.21 28.33 32.40
N ALA A 401 -29.67 29.52 31.98
CA ALA A 401 -29.16 30.24 30.84
C ALA A 401 -27.83 30.91 31.25
N VAL A 402 -26.81 30.79 30.39
CA VAL A 402 -25.63 31.65 30.44
C VAL A 402 -25.80 32.70 29.35
N VAL A 403 -25.85 33.95 29.79
CA VAL A 403 -26.02 35.16 28.99
C VAL A 403 -24.63 35.70 28.60
N LEU A 404 -24.50 36.05 27.32
CA LEU A 404 -23.45 36.90 26.75
C LEU A 404 -23.34 38.24 27.50
N GLY A 405 -22.12 38.68 27.79
CA GLY A 405 -21.84 40.06 28.18
C GLY A 405 -20.51 40.52 27.61
N ALA A 406 -20.58 41.38 26.59
CA ALA A 406 -19.45 42.15 26.06
C ALA A 406 -19.21 43.44 26.88
N LEU A 407 -18.05 44.06 26.62
CA LEU A 407 -17.54 45.39 27.04
C LEU A 407 -16.57 45.38 28.24
N TYR A 408 -15.25 45.30 27.97
CA TYR A 408 -14.39 46.46 27.69
C TYR A 408 -13.05 46.01 27.08
#